data_AF-A0A6G0YX14-F1
#
_entry.id   AF-A0A6G0YX14-F1
#
_cell.length_a   1.000
_cell.length_b   1.000
_cell.length_c   1.000
_cell.angle_alpha   90.00
_cell.angle_beta   90.00
_cell.angle_gamma   90.00
#
_symmetry.space_group_name_H-M   'P 1'
#
loop_
_entity.id
_entity.type
_entity.pdbx_description
1 polymer ?
#
loop_
_entity_poly.entity_id
_entity_poly.type
_entity_poly.pdbx_seq_one_letter_code
_entity_poly.pdbx_strand_id
1 'polypeptide(L)'
;MNQDEIVNYPTEFLKSLDLPCISPHVLTLEFGVSIIFLRNINPSRLSNGTRLLVEKLMNNIIEATILNEKFKGEDVLLSCIPIIPAANILFEFKHLQFSV
;
A
#
# COMPACT_ATOMS: atom_id res chain seq x y z
N MET A 1 11.49 -17.87 -15.50
CA MET A 1 10.97 -16.51 -15.72
C MET A 1 11.49 -16.09 -17.08
N ASN A 2 10.70 -16.31 -18.13
CA ASN A 2 11.11 -16.02 -19.52
C ASN A 2 11.16 -14.50 -19.70
N GLN A 3 12.30 -13.99 -20.16
CA GLN A 3 12.54 -12.55 -20.32
C GLN A 3 11.68 -11.92 -21.43
N ASP A 4 11.03 -12.74 -22.26
CA ASP A 4 10.23 -12.32 -23.41
C ASP A 4 8.80 -11.87 -23.07
N GLU A 5 8.28 -12.18 -21.88
CA GLU A 5 6.91 -11.77 -21.47
C GLU A 5 6.83 -10.31 -20.97
N ILE A 6 7.96 -9.73 -20.54
CA ILE A 6 8.03 -8.35 -20.04
C ILE A 6 7.65 -7.33 -21.13
N VAL A 7 7.76 -7.70 -22.41
CA VAL A 7 7.63 -6.81 -23.56
C VAL A 7 6.19 -6.63 -24.06
N ASN A 8 5.23 -7.49 -23.65
CA ASN A 8 3.89 -7.49 -24.26
C ASN A 8 2.88 -6.51 -23.65
N TYR A 9 3.13 -5.98 -22.45
CA TYR A 9 2.17 -5.09 -21.78
C TYR A 9 2.85 -3.81 -21.29
N PRO A 10 2.59 -2.65 -21.93
CA PRO A 10 3.14 -1.38 -21.47
C PRO A 10 2.67 -1.05 -20.06
N THR A 11 3.49 -0.32 -19.30
CA THR A 11 3.18 0.01 -17.89
C THR A 11 1.92 0.87 -17.79
N GLU A 12 1.66 1.69 -18.80
CA GLU A 12 0.44 2.50 -18.95
C GLU A 12 -0.81 1.61 -19.05
N PHE A 13 -0.72 0.50 -19.79
CA PHE A 13 -1.82 -0.47 -19.89
C PHE A 13 -2.08 -1.13 -18.54
N LEU A 14 -1.02 -1.60 -17.86
CA LEU A 14 -1.13 -2.20 -16.53
C LEU A 14 -1.74 -1.24 -15.49
N LYS A 15 -1.38 0.05 -15.56
CA LYS A 15 -1.93 1.11 -14.70
C LYS A 15 -3.38 1.48 -15.03
N SER A 16 -3.83 1.25 -16.26
CA SER A 16 -5.21 1.53 -16.70
C SER A 16 -6.21 0.43 -16.31
N LEU A 17 -5.72 -0.71 -15.80
CA LEU A 17 -6.58 -1.82 -15.38
C LEU A 17 -7.33 -1.43 -14.10
N ASP A 18 -8.60 -1.08 -14.24
CA ASP A 18 -9.53 -0.90 -13.11
C ASP A 18 -9.98 -2.27 -12.60
N LEU A 19 -9.12 -2.91 -11.81
CA LEU A 19 -9.41 -4.19 -11.18
C LEU A 19 -9.97 -3.94 -9.77
N PRO A 20 -11.07 -4.62 -9.37
CA PRO A 20 -11.71 -4.42 -8.06
C PRO A 20 -10.82 -4.76 -6.86
N CYS A 21 -9.65 -5.36 -7.10
CA CYS A 21 -8.66 -5.74 -6.09
C CYS A 21 -7.54 -4.68 -5.92
N ILE A 22 -7.49 -3.65 -6.76
CA ILE A 22 -6.46 -2.61 -6.76
C ILE A 22 -7.10 -1.31 -6.25
N SER A 23 -6.58 -0.74 -5.15
CA SER A 23 -7.13 0.52 -4.63
C SER A 23 -6.73 1.70 -5.55
N PRO A 24 -7.34 2.90 -5.41
CA PRO A 24 -7.15 4.01 -6.32
C PRO A 24 -5.70 4.20 -6.77
N HIS A 25 -5.51 4.33 -8.08
CA HIS A 25 -4.21 4.35 -8.75
C HIS A 25 -3.24 5.43 -8.23
N VAL A 26 -3.75 6.43 -7.50
CA VAL A 26 -2.98 7.53 -6.92
C VAL A 26 -3.40 7.74 -5.46
N LEU A 27 -2.44 7.59 -4.56
CA LEU A 27 -2.57 7.97 -3.15
C LEU A 27 -1.82 9.28 -2.92
N THR A 28 -2.52 10.33 -2.56
CA THR A 28 -1.94 11.63 -2.19
C THR A 28 -2.01 11.81 -0.69
N LEU A 29 -0.86 12.00 -0.04
CA LEU A 29 -0.74 12.23 1.40
C LEU A 29 0.07 13.50 1.63
N GLU A 30 -0.18 14.14 2.78
CA GLU A 30 0.57 15.30 3.24
C GLU A 30 1.15 15.05 4.63
N PHE A 31 2.14 15.85 5.01
CA PHE A 31 2.68 15.85 6.37
C PHE A 31 1.61 16.25 7.39
N GLY A 32 1.56 15.57 8.52
CA GLY A 32 0.66 15.91 9.64
C GLY A 32 -0.80 15.49 9.45
N VAL A 33 -1.14 14.78 8.37
CA VAL A 33 -2.50 14.24 8.19
C VAL A 33 -2.68 12.93 8.95
N SER A 34 -3.89 12.68 9.44
CA SER A 34 -4.22 11.39 10.04
C SER A 34 -4.76 10.43 8.99
N ILE A 35 -4.21 9.21 8.98
CA ILE A 35 -4.61 8.11 8.09
C ILE A 35 -5.04 6.90 8.92
N ILE A 36 -5.76 5.97 8.30
CA ILE A 36 -6.21 4.73 8.93
C ILE A 36 -5.51 3.56 8.23
N PHE A 37 -4.82 2.72 9.00
CA PHE A 37 -4.20 1.53 8.45
C PHE A 37 -5.26 0.48 8.09
N LEU A 38 -5.19 -0.09 6.89
CA LEU A 38 -6.24 -0.97 6.33
C LEU A 38 -5.89 -2.47 6.34
N ARG A 39 -4.72 -2.86 6.85
CA ARG A 39 -4.29 -4.26 6.86
C ARG A 39 -3.96 -4.77 8.26
N ASN A 40 -3.90 -6.09 8.40
CA ASN A 40 -3.41 -6.75 9.59
C ASN A 40 -2.00 -7.26 9.33
N ILE A 41 -0.98 -6.47 9.66
CA ILE A 41 0.43 -6.91 9.63
C ILE A 41 0.80 -7.48 11.00
N ASN A 42 0.46 -6.75 12.06
CA ASN A 42 0.68 -7.16 13.43
C ASN A 42 -0.60 -6.90 14.23
N PRO A 43 -1.47 -7.90 14.40
CA PRO A 43 -2.77 -7.74 15.05
C PRO A 43 -2.70 -7.09 16.44
N SER A 44 -1.56 -7.23 17.12
CA SER A 44 -1.36 -6.66 18.45
C SER A 44 -1.08 -5.17 18.43
N ARG A 45 -0.46 -4.61 17.37
CA ARG A 45 0.09 -3.25 17.30
C ARG A 45 -0.39 -2.45 16.08
N LEU A 46 -0.31 -3.05 14.90
CA LEU A 46 -0.64 -2.45 13.61
C LEU A 46 -1.66 -3.33 12.88
N SER A 47 -2.93 -3.04 13.13
CA SER A 47 -4.08 -3.77 12.64
C SER A 47 -5.02 -2.85 11.86
N ASN A 48 -6.00 -3.44 11.19
CA ASN A 48 -7.01 -2.68 10.48
C ASN A 48 -7.74 -1.75 11.45
N GLY A 49 -7.82 -0.47 11.11
CA GLY A 49 -8.41 0.57 11.96
C GLY A 49 -7.42 1.32 12.86
N THR A 50 -6.12 0.97 12.88
CA THR A 50 -5.12 1.76 13.61
C THR A 50 -5.01 3.15 12.98
N ARG A 51 -5.27 4.19 13.77
CA ARG A 51 -5.07 5.58 13.35
C ARG A 51 -3.60 5.95 13.48
N LEU A 52 -3.06 6.55 12.43
CA LEU A 52 -1.68 6.99 12.35
C LEU A 52 -1.64 8.48 11.99
N LEU A 53 -0.58 9.17 12.41
CA LEU A 53 -0.26 10.54 12.02
C LEU A 53 0.96 10.50 11.09
N VAL A 54 0.85 11.05 9.88
CA VAL A 54 1.97 11.05 8.92
C VAL A 54 3.05 12.02 9.37
N GLU A 55 4.27 11.50 9.57
CA GLU A 55 5.45 12.27 9.98
C GLU A 55 6.40 12.51 8.81
N LYS A 56 6.62 11.53 7.93
CA LYS A 56 7.45 11.70 6.73
C LYS A 56 6.94 10.83 5.58
N LEU A 57 7.07 11.35 4.36
CA LEU A 57 6.77 10.65 3.12
C LEU A 57 8.07 10.45 2.33
N MET A 58 8.38 9.20 2.02
CA MET A 58 9.51 8.79 1.18
C MET A 58 8.98 7.97 -0.01
N ASN A 59 9.82 7.68 -0.99
CA ASN A 59 9.38 7.05 -2.26
C ASN A 59 8.53 5.78 -2.09
N ASN A 60 8.80 4.93 -1.09
CA ASN A 60 8.07 3.68 -0.83
C ASN A 60 7.84 3.42 0.66
N ILE A 61 8.01 4.46 1.50
CA ILE A 61 7.91 4.36 2.95
C ILE A 61 7.14 5.57 3.47
N ILE A 62 6.17 5.32 4.32
CA ILE A 62 5.50 6.34 5.13
C ILE A 62 5.96 6.13 6.57
N GLU A 63 6.58 7.15 7.14
CA GLU A 63 6.85 7.22 8.57
C GLU A 63 5.63 7.86 9.23
N ALA A 64 5.07 7.18 10.22
CA ALA A 64 3.87 7.65 10.90
C ALA A 64 3.88 7.23 12.37
N THR A 65 3.23 8.02 13.22
CA THR A 65 3.12 7.75 14.65
C THR A 65 1.75 7.17 14.98
N ILE A 66 1.70 6.15 15.83
CA ILE A 66 0.45 5.53 16.26
C ILE A 66 -0.34 6.47 17.18
N LEU A 67 -1.62 6.65 16.88
CA LEU A 67 -2.55 7.46 17.68
C LEU A 67 -3.40 6.62 18.66
N ASN A 68 -3.43 5.29 18.50
CA ASN A 68 -4.18 4.40 19.38
C ASN A 68 -3.56 4.33 20.77
N GLU A 69 -4.39 4.43 21.82
CA GLU A 69 -3.96 4.54 23.24
C GLU A 69 -2.89 3.53 23.66
N LYS A 70 -3.04 2.26 23.26
CA LYS A 70 -2.15 1.17 23.71
C LYS A 70 -0.69 1.32 23.24
N PHE A 71 -0.46 1.94 22.09
CA PHE A 71 0.88 2.14 21.50
C PHE A 71 1.07 3.60 21.09
N LYS A 72 0.40 4.52 21.78
CA LYS A 72 0.35 5.92 21.39
C LYS A 72 1.74 6.52 21.44
N GLY A 73 2.13 7.22 20.38
CA GLY A 73 3.46 7.85 20.28
C GLY A 73 4.57 6.93 19.78
N GLU A 74 4.27 5.67 19.46
CA GLU A 74 5.23 4.81 18.78
C GLU A 74 5.29 5.10 17.28
N ASP A 75 6.50 5.20 16.75
CA ASP A 75 6.73 5.39 15.32
C ASP A 75 6.70 4.05 14.58
N VAL A 76 6.06 4.07 13.41
CA VAL A 76 5.96 2.94 12.50
C VAL A 76 6.36 3.35 11.09
N LEU A 77 7.06 2.43 10.43
CA LEU A 77 7.39 2.55 9.02
C LEU A 77 6.43 1.65 8.22
N LEU A 78 5.61 2.27 7.38
CA LEU A 78 4.73 1.57 6.46
C LEU A 78 5.41 1.46 5.10
N SER A 79 5.70 0.25 4.65
CA SER A 79 6.21 0.00 3.30
C SER A 79 5.09 -0.38 2.33
N CYS A 80 5.31 -0.17 1.04
CA CYS A 80 4.46 -0.72 0.00
C CYS A 80 4.44 -2.26 0.07
N ILE A 81 3.26 -2.85 -0.05
CA ILE A 81 3.06 -4.29 -0.06
C ILE A 81 2.69 -4.73 -1.49
N PRO A 82 3.29 -5.81 -2.02
CA PRO A 82 2.87 -6.37 -3.30
C PRO A 82 1.49 -7.02 -3.18
N ILE A 83 0.58 -6.64 -4.07
CA ILE A 83 -0.74 -7.23 -4.28
C ILE A 83 -0.68 -8.00 -5.59
N ILE A 84 -1.09 -9.27 -5.53
CA ILE A 84 -1.34 -10.08 -6.72
C ILE A 84 -2.85 -10.06 -6.93
N PRO A 85 -3.36 -9.44 -8.01
CA PRO A 85 -4.78 -9.41 -8.28
C PRO A 85 -5.30 -10.83 -8.48
N ALA A 86 -6.32 -11.25 -7.72
CA ALA A 86 -6.95 -12.56 -7.85
C ALA A 86 -7.91 -12.65 -9.07
N ALA A 87 -7.73 -11.79 -10.08
CA ALA A 87 -8.57 -11.77 -11.27
C ALA A 87 -8.11 -12.86 -12.26
N ASN A 88 -9.05 -13.41 -13.04
CA ASN A 88 -8.77 -14.32 -14.15
C ASN A 88 -8.17 -13.54 -15.35
N ILE A 89 -7.04 -12.88 -15.13
CA ILE A 89 -6.27 -12.17 -16.14
C ILE A 89 -5.28 -13.14 -16.78
N LEU A 90 -5.03 -12.94 -18.08
CA LEU A 90 -4.19 -13.82 -18.91
C LEU A 90 -2.71 -13.84 -18.51
N PHE A 91 -2.31 -13.03 -17.52
CA PHE A 91 -0.93 -12.86 -17.07
C PHE A 91 -0.90 -12.50 -15.59
N GLU A 92 0.17 -12.89 -14.91
CA GLU A 92 0.42 -12.54 -13.51
C GLU A 92 1.22 -11.24 -13.42
N PHE A 93 0.80 -10.33 -12.55
CA PHE A 93 1.59 -9.15 -12.20
C PHE A 93 1.44 -8.79 -10.72
N LYS A 94 2.38 -8.01 -10.21
CA LYS A 94 2.38 -7.51 -8.83
C LYS A 94 2.19 -6.00 -8.84
N HIS A 95 1.25 -5.52 -8.04
CA HIS A 95 1.04 -4.09 -7.81
C HIS A 95 1.57 -3.72 -6.42
N LEU A 96 2.46 -2.74 -6.33
CA LEU A 96 2.95 -2.25 -5.02
C LEU A 96 1.99 -1.17 -4.51
N GLN A 97 1.49 -1.34 -3.29
CA GLN A 97 0.55 -0.39 -2.71
C GLN A 97 0.74 -0.22 -1.21
N PHE A 98 0.55 1.01 -0.70
CA PHE A 98 0.40 1.24 0.73
C PHE A 98 -0.93 0.70 1.25
N SER A 99 -0.93 0.30 2.52
CA SER A 99 -2.09 -0.25 3.22
C SER A 99 -2.78 0.82 4.07
N VAL A 100 -3.11 1.94 3.45
CA VAL A 100 -3.62 3.17 4.07
C VAL A 100 -4.76 3.75 3.26
#